data_AF-M0ZH11-F1
#
_entry.id   AF-M0ZH11-F1
#
_cell.length_a   1.000
_cell.length_b   1.000
_cell.length_c   1.000
_cell.angle_alpha   90.00
_cell.angle_beta   90.00
_cell.angle_gamma   90.00
#
_symmetry.space_group_name_H-M   'P 1'
#
loop_
_entity.id
_entity.type
_entity.pdbx_description
1 polymer ?
#
loop_
_entity_poly.entity_id
_entity_poly.type
_entity_poly.pdbx_seq_one_letter_code
_entity_poly.pdbx_strand_id
1 'polypeptide(L)' 'MKTKESAYQAWLGYYNSNRAIGKDKYRLVELANEFSRTMGLDNPPAISKLVLGKMGLKNIPGLRSK' A
#
# COMPACT_ATOMS: atom_id res chain seq x y z
N MET A 1 2.48 3.09 -17.04
CA MET A 1 2.97 3.02 -15.64
C MET A 1 1.91 3.42 -14.61
N LYS A 2 1.18 4.54 -14.79
CA LYS A 2 0.17 5.02 -13.81
C LYS A 2 -0.91 4.00 -13.39
N THR A 3 -1.38 3.13 -14.28
CA THR A 3 -2.47 2.18 -13.98
C THR A 3 -2.11 1.21 -12.86
N LYS A 4 -0.88 0.69 -12.83
CA LYS A 4 -0.42 -0.25 -11.80
C LYS A 4 -0.24 0.45 -10.44
N GLU A 5 0.22 1.70 -10.46
CA GLU A 5 0.35 2.52 -9.25
C GLU A 5 -1.01 2.85 -8.65
N SER A 6 -1.99 3.22 -9.50
CA SER A 6 -3.37 3.45 -9.08
C SER A 6 -4.02 2.18 -8.55
N ALA A 7 -3.78 1.02 -9.18
CA ALA A 7 -4.27 -0.27 -8.69
C ALA A 7 -3.69 -0.61 -7.30
N TYR A 8 -2.39 -0.38 -7.09
CA TYR A 8 -1.74 -0.55 -5.78
C TYR A 8 -2.35 0.35 -4.70
N GLN A 9 -2.54 1.64 -5.01
CA GLN A 9 -3.17 2.58 -4.06
C GLN A 9 -4.63 2.21 -3.76
N ALA A 10 -5.39 1.78 -4.77
CA ALA A 10 -6.76 1.31 -4.58
C ALA A 10 -6.82 0.04 -3.72
N TRP A 11 -5.91 -0.92 -3.96
CA TRP A 11 -5.78 -2.14 -3.17
C TRP A 11 -5.50 -1.80 -1.69
N LEU A 12 -4.51 -0.94 -1.44
CA LEU A 12 -4.19 -0.47 -0.09
C LEU A 12 -5.38 0.23 0.55
N GLY A 13 -6.06 1.14 -0.16
CA GLY A 13 -7.23 1.85 0.37
C GLY A 13 -8.38 0.91 0.76
N TYR A 14 -8.66 -0.07 -0.10
CA TYR A 14 -9.73 -1.04 0.11
C TYR A 14 -9.43 -1.97 1.30
N TYR A 15 -8.25 -2.57 1.35
CA TYR A 15 -7.93 -3.52 2.43
C TYR A 15 -7.58 -2.84 3.75
N ASN A 16 -7.18 -1.57 3.73
CA ASN A 16 -6.97 -0.79 4.94
C ASN A 16 -8.26 -0.49 5.70
N SER A 17 -9.41 -0.43 5.02
CA SER A 17 -10.74 -0.28 5.65
C SER A 17 -11.40 -1.62 5.97
N ASN A 18 -10.88 -2.73 5.44
CA ASN A 18 -11.36 -4.08 5.76
C ASN A 18 -10.92 -4.50 7.18
N ARG A 19 -11.86 -4.92 8.04
CA ARG A 19 -11.59 -5.31 9.43
C ARG A 19 -10.70 -6.56 9.59
N ALA A 20 -10.66 -7.45 8.60
CA ALA A 20 -9.89 -8.69 8.67
C ALA A 20 -8.40 -8.44 8.43
N ILE A 21 -8.06 -7.58 7.48
CA ILE A 21 -6.66 -7.33 7.07
C ILE A 21 -6.16 -5.99 7.62
N GLY A 22 -6.98 -4.94 7.56
CA GLY A 22 -6.61 -3.58 7.96
C GLY A 22 -6.38 -3.39 9.45
N LYS A 23 -6.65 -4.37 10.32
CA LYS A 23 -6.27 -4.32 11.75
C LYS A 23 -4.76 -4.44 11.93
N ASP A 24 -4.13 -5.33 11.17
CA ASP A 24 -2.68 -5.50 11.17
C ASP A 24 -2.07 -4.72 10.01
N LYS A 25 -1.58 -3.52 10.31
CA LYS A 25 -0.99 -2.63 9.31
C LYS A 25 0.30 -3.20 8.69
N TYR A 26 1.04 -4.01 9.43
CA TYR A 26 2.26 -4.64 8.91
C TYR A 26 1.91 -5.70 7.88
N ARG A 27 0.96 -6.60 8.23
CA ARG A 27 0.47 -7.62 7.30
C ARG A 27 -0.20 -7.02 6.08
N LEU A 28 -0.97 -5.93 6.25
CA LEU A 28 -1.56 -5.19 5.14
C LEU A 28 -0.49 -4.70 4.14
N VAL A 29 0.61 -4.12 4.63
CA VAL A 29 1.69 -3.61 3.77
C VAL A 29 2.46 -4.73 3.10
N GLU A 30 2.70 -5.83 3.81
CA GLU A 30 3.35 -7.02 3.24
C GLU A 30 2.55 -7.57 2.04
N LEU A 31 1.24 -7.75 2.22
CA LEU A 31 0.33 -8.21 1.17
C LEU A 31 0.24 -7.21 0.01
N ALA A 32 0.22 -5.90 0.30
CA ALA A 32 0.25 -4.88 -0.75
C ALA A 32 1.51 -5.01 -1.62
N ASN A 33 2.67 -5.20 -0.99
CA ASN A 33 3.94 -5.34 -1.69
C ASN A 33 4.04 -6.65 -2.48
N GLU A 34 3.42 -7.73 -1.99
CA GLU A 34 3.26 -8.94 -2.79
C GLU A 34 2.40 -8.67 -4.03
N PHE A 35 1.27 -7.98 -3.86
CA PHE A 35 0.41 -7.57 -4.97
C PHE A 35 1.13 -6.66 -5.99
N SER A 36 2.02 -5.77 -5.54
CA SER A 36 2.82 -4.97 -6.47
C SER A 36 3.77 -5.83 -7.30
N ARG A 37 4.40 -6.84 -6.68
CA ARG A 37 5.28 -7.78 -7.38
C ARG A 37 4.53 -8.61 -8.41
N THR A 38 3.32 -9.08 -8.11
CA THR A 38 2.50 -9.83 -9.09
C THR A 38 2.09 -8.96 -10.29
N MET A 39 1.99 -7.64 -10.10
CA MET A 39 1.76 -6.69 -11.20
C MET A 39 3.03 -6.36 -11.99
N GLY A 40 4.19 -6.94 -11.67
CA GLY A 40 5.47 -6.64 -12.31
C GLY A 40 6.00 -5.24 -11.95
N LEU A 41 5.77 -4.81 -10.70
CA LEU A 41 6.44 -3.66 -10.10
C LEU A 41 7.53 -4.19 -9.16
N ASP A 42 8.78 -4.13 -9.59
CA ASP A 42 9.93 -4.58 -8.76
C ASP A 42 10.00 -3.83 -7.43
N ASN A 43 9.69 -2.53 -7.48
CA ASN A 43 9.63 -1.67 -6.32
C ASN A 43 8.19 -1.18 -6.11
N PRO A 44 7.68 -1.18 -4.85
CA PRO A 44 6.39 -0.62 -4.53
C PRO A 44 6.27 0.84 -5.01
N PRO A 45 5.12 1.24 -5.57
CA PRO A 45 4.86 2.63 -5.97
C PRO A 45 5.04 3.60 -4.79
N ALA A 46 5.62 4.76 -5.06
CA ALA A 46 5.76 5.79 -4.03
C ALA A 46 4.42 6.48 -3.75
N ILE A 47 3.99 6.47 -2.49
CA ILE A 47 2.77 7.13 -2.01
C ILE A 47 3.13 8.46 -1.35
N SER A 48 2.30 9.49 -1.51
CA SER A 48 2.51 10.77 -0.81
C SER A 48 2.42 10.59 0.70
N LYS A 49 3.32 11.25 1.46
CA LYS A 49 3.29 11.25 2.93
C LYS A 49 1.94 11.69 3.51
N LEU A 50 1.23 12.60 2.83
CA LEU A 50 -0.11 13.05 3.22
C LEU A 50 -1.12 11.90 3.13
N VAL A 51 -1.08 11.12 2.04
CA VAL A 51 -1.97 9.98 1.83
C VAL A 51 -1.68 8.88 2.84
N LEU A 52 -0.41 8.56 3.08
CA LEU A 52 -0.01 7.61 4.13
C LEU A 52 -0.49 8.04 5.52
N GLY A 53 -0.43 9.34 5.82
CA GLY A 53 -0.99 9.92 7.04
C GLY A 53 -2.50 9.72 7.15
N LYS A 54 -3.25 10.03 6.08
CA LYS A 54 -4.71 9.82 6.03
C LYS A 54 -5.10 8.35 6.16
N MET A 55 -4.24 7.43 5.70
CA MET A 55 -4.47 5.99 5.78
C MET A 55 -4.03 5.38 7.12
N GLY A 56 -3.37 6.14 8.00
CA GLY A 56 -2.80 5.58 9.23
C GLY A 56 -1.64 4.60 8.98
N LEU A 57 -0.96 4.73 7.84
CA LEU A 57 0.17 3.90 7.43
C LEU A 57 1.52 4.64 7.56
N LYS A 58 1.52 5.77 8.27
CA LYS A 58 2.73 6.55 8.53
C LYS A 58 3.67 5.72 9.41
N ASN A 59 4.94 5.66 9.02
CA ASN A 59 6.00 4.90 9.70
C ASN A 59 5.89 3.37 9.65
N ILE A 60 4.97 2.80 8.86
CA ILE A 60 4.98 1.34 8.61
C ILE A 60 6.11 1.01 7.61
N PRO A 61 7.04 0.11 7.95
CA PRO A 61 8.12 -0.29 7.05
C PRO A 61 7.57 -0.99 5.80
N GLY A 62 8.30 -0.91 4.69
CA GLY A 62 7.90 -1.55 3.43
C GLY A 62 7.08 -0.66 2.48
N LEU A 63 6.66 0.54 2.89
CA LEU A 63 6.07 1.54 1.99
C LEU A 63 7.10 2.58 1.55
N ARG A 64 7.10 2.93 0.26
CA ARG A 64 7.91 4.03 -0.27
C ARG A 64 7.10 5.32 -0.20
N SER A 65 7.69 6.37 0.36
CA SER A 65 7.09 7.72 0.37
C SER A 65 7.80 8.64 -0.61
N LYS A 66 7.05 9.47 -1.33
CA LYS A 66 7.56 10.64 -2.06
C LYS A 66 7.18 11.94 -1.35
#